data_AF-A0A369KFH4-F1
#
_entry.id   AF-A0A369KFH4-F1
#
_cell.length_a   1.000
_cell.length_b   1.000
_cell.length_c   1.000
_cell.angle_alpha   90.00
_cell.angle_beta   90.00
_cell.angle_gamma   90.00
#
_symmetry.space_group_name_H-M   'P 1'
#
loop_
_entity.id
_entity.type
_entity.pdbx_description
1 polymer ?
#
loop_
_entity_poly.entity_id
_entity_poly.type
_entity_poly.pdbx_seq_one_letter_code
_entity_poly.pdbx_strand_id
1 'polypeptide(L)'
;MLERGLLEEVEGLIPQGIKENPAARTAIGYRHFLEYLDGHVSFDESVYFFKQVSCQLIKKQETWSRSRDRFVPVEVLASRKALDRFMEQMCSWSTCV
;
A
#
# COMPACT_ATOMS: atom_id res chain seq x y z
N MET A 1 10.23 -3.23 -0.95
CA MET A 1 10.27 -1.88 -0.34
C MET A 1 11.54 -1.72 0.47
N LEU A 2 11.82 -2.61 1.42
CA LEU A 2 13.09 -2.62 2.17
C LEU A 2 14.34 -2.57 1.28
N GLU A 3 14.51 -3.55 0.38
CA GLU A 3 15.64 -3.58 -0.57
C GLU A 3 15.71 -2.38 -1.52
N ARG A 4 14.64 -1.57 -1.59
CA ARG A 4 14.57 -0.37 -2.44
C ARG A 4 14.76 0.93 -1.66
N GLY A 5 15.17 0.87 -0.39
CA GLY A 5 15.51 2.06 0.38
C GLY A 5 14.39 2.59 1.29
N LEU A 6 13.48 1.74 1.78
CA LEU A 6 12.38 2.22 2.63
C LEU A 6 12.87 2.77 3.97
N LEU A 7 13.87 2.16 4.59
CA LEU A 7 14.38 2.62 5.89
C LEU A 7 15.04 4.00 5.73
N GLU A 8 15.83 4.14 4.67
CA GLU A 8 16.53 5.35 4.26
C GLU A 8 15.55 6.48 3.93
N GLU A 9 14.42 6.16 3.28
CA GLU A 9 13.33 7.11 3.08
C GLU A 9 12.76 7.60 4.42
N VAL A 10 12.48 6.70 5.36
CA VAL A 10 11.95 7.07 6.68
C VAL A 10 12.94 7.95 7.45
N GLU A 11 14.21 7.57 7.48
CA GLU A 11 15.29 8.37 8.11
C GLU A 11 15.37 9.77 7.50
N GLY A 12 15.31 9.89 6.18
CA GLY A 12 15.33 11.17 5.47
C GLY A 12 14.09 12.05 5.72
N LEU A 13 12.97 11.46 6.13
CA LEU A 13 11.72 12.17 6.44
C LEU A 13 11.64 12.63 7.91
N ILE A 14 12.45 12.08 8.81
CA ILE A 14 12.52 12.53 10.22
C ILE A 14 12.83 14.03 10.31
N PRO A 15 13.90 14.58 9.71
CA PRO A 15 14.19 16.01 9.80
C PRO A 15 13.15 16.89 9.10
N GLN A 16 12.29 16.31 8.25
CA GLN A 16 11.21 17.02 7.56
C GLN A 16 9.90 17.06 8.37
N GLY A 17 9.89 16.50 9.58
CA GLY A 17 8.76 16.57 10.48
C GLY A 17 7.70 15.48 10.29
N ILE A 18 8.10 14.29 9.80
CA ILE A 18 7.15 13.18 9.62
C ILE A 18 6.49 12.75 10.93
N LYS A 19 7.20 12.87 12.07
CA LYS A 19 6.70 12.47 13.40
C LYS A 19 5.56 13.36 13.89
N GLU A 20 5.53 14.60 13.43
CA GLU A 20 4.57 15.63 13.76
C GLU A 20 3.31 15.52 12.89
N ASN A 21 3.42 14.90 11.71
CA ASN A 21 2.28 14.63 10.83
C ASN A 21 1.52 13.37 11.29
N PRO A 22 0.27 13.50 11.82
CA PRO A 22 -0.45 12.35 12.38
C PRO A 22 -0.82 11.30 11.34
N ALA A 23 -1.07 11.71 10.09
CA ALA A 23 -1.44 10.80 9.02
C ALA A 23 -0.20 10.02 8.53
N ALA A 24 0.89 10.73 8.25
CA ALA A 24 2.11 10.13 7.72
C ALA A 24 2.77 9.18 8.74
N ARG A 25 2.92 9.61 10.00
CA ARG A 25 3.54 8.78 11.04
C ARG A 25 2.78 7.48 11.33
N THR A 26 1.48 7.45 11.06
CA THR A 26 0.61 6.29 11.37
C THR A 26 0.50 5.34 10.17
N ALA A 27 0.95 5.77 8.98
CA ALA A 27 0.90 4.96 7.78
C ALA A 27 1.73 3.66 7.94
N ILE A 28 1.22 2.58 7.35
CA ILE A 28 1.87 1.27 7.36
C ILE A 28 3.22 1.38 6.65
N GLY A 29 4.26 0.78 7.23
CA GLY A 29 5.65 1.00 6.83
C GLY A 29 6.26 2.08 7.71
N TYR A 30 5.90 3.35 7.51
CA TYR A 30 6.46 4.48 8.26
C TYR A 30 6.36 4.30 9.77
N ARG A 31 5.18 3.96 10.29
CA ARG A 31 5.01 3.73 11.74
C ARG A 31 5.96 2.67 12.29
N HIS A 32 6.13 1.56 11.57
CA HIS A 32 6.95 0.43 12.02
C HIS A 32 8.44 0.77 12.04
N PHE A 33 8.92 1.48 11.02
CA PHE A 33 10.32 1.89 10.97
C PHE A 33 10.61 3.07 11.89
N LEU A 34 9.63 3.94 12.15
CA LEU A 34 9.75 4.94 13.22
C LEU A 34 9.87 4.27 14.61
N GLU A 35 9.04 3.26 14.92
CA GLU A 35 9.14 2.50 16.18
C GLU A 35 10.50 1.80 16.34
N TYR A 36 11.08 1.28 15.25
CA TYR A 36 12.43 0.73 15.22
C TYR A 36 13.49 1.81 15.48
N LEU A 37 13.42 2.93 14.77
CA LEU A 37 14.37 4.05 14.89
C LEU A 37 14.31 4.73 16.26
N ASP A 38 13.14 4.70 16.92
CA ASP A 38 12.95 5.15 18.31
C ASP A 38 13.45 4.13 19.34
N GLY A 39 13.92 2.95 18.91
CA GLY A 39 14.48 1.91 19.77
C GLY A 39 13.44 1.10 20.55
N HIS A 40 12.17 1.16 20.17
CA HIS A 40 11.08 0.44 20.84
C HIS A 40 10.99 -1.04 20.46
N VAL A 41 11.42 -1.38 19.24
CA VAL A 41 11.43 -2.74 18.70
C VAL A 41 12.73 -2.99 17.95
N SER A 42 13.15 -4.25 17.84
CA SER A 42 14.26 -4.62 16.96
C SER A 42 13.88 -4.48 15.48
N PHE A 43 14.90 -4.45 14.61
CA PHE A 43 14.68 -4.39 13.16
C PHE A 43 13.85 -5.57 12.67
N ASP A 44 14.18 -6.79 13.09
CA ASP A 44 13.47 -8.00 12.66
C ASP A 44 12.01 -8.01 13.12
N GLU A 45 11.74 -7.55 14.35
CA GLU A 45 10.37 -7.37 14.85
C GLU A 45 9.59 -6.34 14.03
N SER A 46 10.21 -5.21 13.71
CA SER A 46 9.60 -4.17 12.86
C SER A 46 9.24 -4.73 11.48
N VAL A 47 10.16 -5.47 10.84
CA VAL A 47 9.91 -6.13 9.55
C VAL A 47 8.79 -7.17 9.65
N TYR A 48 8.77 -7.95 10.72
CA TYR A 48 7.72 -8.94 10.98
C TYR A 48 6.35 -8.27 11.09
N PHE A 49 6.22 -7.23 11.94
CA PHE A 49 4.95 -6.50 12.10
C PHE A 49 4.52 -5.78 10.82
N PHE A 50 5.46 -5.18 10.09
CA PHE A 50 5.20 -4.54 8.81
C PHE A 50 4.57 -5.51 7.80
N LYS A 51 5.16 -6.71 7.64
CA LYS A 51 4.60 -7.74 6.76
C LYS A 51 3.22 -8.19 7.23
N GLN A 52 3.05 -8.44 8.52
CA GLN A 52 1.79 -8.90 9.09
C GLN A 52 0.65 -7.91 8.84
N VAL A 53 0.85 -6.63 9.17
CA VAL A 53 -0.16 -5.58 9.01
C VAL A 53 -0.45 -5.32 7.54
N SER A 54 0.55 -5.39 6.65
CA SER A 54 0.35 -5.29 5.21
C SER A 54 -0.56 -6.40 4.67
N CYS A 55 -0.34 -7.65 5.07
CA CYS A 55 -1.20 -8.78 4.69
C CYS A 55 -2.63 -8.62 5.22
N GLN A 56 -2.80 -8.11 6.45
CA GLN A 56 -4.12 -7.84 7.01
C GLN A 56 -4.84 -6.72 6.24
N LEU A 57 -4.12 -5.67 5.84
CA LEU A 57 -4.67 -4.60 5.02
C LEU A 57 -5.15 -5.13 3.66
N ILE A 58 -4.32 -5.96 2.99
CA ILE A 58 -4.69 -6.58 1.70
C ILE A 58 -5.98 -7.40 1.86
N LYS A 59 -6.06 -8.27 2.87
CA LYS A 59 -7.28 -9.06 3.15
C LYS A 59 -8.51 -8.19 3.39
N LYS A 60 -8.35 -7.06 4.10
CA LYS A 60 -9.44 -6.09 4.31
C LYS A 60 -9.86 -5.43 3.00
N GLN A 61 -8.91 -5.02 2.15
CA GLN A 61 -9.18 -4.43 0.84
C GLN A 61 -9.92 -5.42 -0.08
N GLU A 62 -9.49 -6.69 -0.11
CA GLU A 62 -10.18 -7.75 -0.86
C GLU A 62 -11.61 -7.96 -0.35
N THR A 63 -11.78 -8.04 0.97
CA THR A 63 -13.10 -8.25 1.58
C THR A 63 -14.03 -7.07 1.28
N TRP A 64 -13.54 -5.84 1.40
CA TRP A 64 -14.30 -4.63 1.12
C TRP A 64 -14.63 -4.48 -0.37
N SER A 65 -13.74 -4.91 -1.27
CA SER A 65 -14.00 -4.88 -2.71
C SER A 65 -15.06 -5.91 -3.11
N ARG A 66 -15.02 -7.13 -2.56
CA ARG A 66 -16.02 -8.18 -2.82
C ARG A 66 -17.43 -7.82 -2.37
N SER A 67 -17.58 -6.93 -1.38
CA SER A 67 -18.90 -6.48 -0.92
C SER A 67 -19.47 -5.30 -1.71
N ARG A 68 -18.82 -4.90 -2.82
CA ARG A 68 -19.22 -3.76 -3.65
C ARG A 68 -19.52 -4.22 -5.08
N ASP A 69 -20.75 -3.99 -5.53
CA ASP A 69 -21.21 -4.40 -6.88
C ASP A 69 -20.54 -3.63 -8.04
N ARG A 70 -19.80 -2.56 -7.75
CA ARG A 70 -19.13 -1.70 -8.75
C ARG A 70 -17.65 -2.02 -8.98
N PHE A 71 -17.11 -3.06 -8.34
CA PHE A 71 -15.72 -3.46 -8.55
C PHE A 71 -15.65 -4.61 -9.54
N VAL A 72 -14.98 -4.36 -10.67
CA VAL A 72 -14.65 -5.40 -11.65
C VAL A 72 -13.23 -5.87 -11.36
N PRO A 73 -13.00 -7.12 -10.93
CA PRO A 73 -11.66 -7.64 -10.72
C PRO A 73 -10.93 -7.71 -12.07
N VAL A 74 -9.76 -7.08 -12.14
CA VAL A 74 -8.87 -7.15 -13.30
C VAL A 74 -7.72 -8.09 -12.96
N GLU A 75 -7.63 -9.21 -13.67
CA GLU A 75 -6.48 -10.10 -13.52
C GLU A 75 -5.24 -9.47 -14.16
N VAL A 76 -4.34 -8.93 -13.32
CA VAL A 76 -3.10 -8.23 -13.73
C VAL A 76 -2.08 -9.17 -14.40
N LEU A 77 -2.33 -10.48 -14.43
CA LEU A 77 -1.47 -11.45 -15.13
C LEU A 77 -1.83 -11.66 -16.61
N ALA A 78 -2.92 -11.06 -17.09
CA ALA A 78 -3.32 -11.21 -18.47
C ALA A 78 -2.60 -10.14 -19.30
N SER A 79 -1.80 -10.59 -20.29
CA SER A 79 -1.05 -9.84 -21.31
C SER A 79 -1.51 -8.41 -21.66
N ARG A 80 -0.65 -7.59 -22.29
CA ARG A 80 -1.01 -6.26 -22.84
C ARG A 80 -2.41 -6.18 -23.47
N LYS A 81 -2.84 -7.23 -24.19
CA LYS A 81 -4.18 -7.36 -24.79
C LYS A 81 -5.34 -7.36 -23.78
N ALA A 82 -5.17 -7.86 -22.57
CA ALA A 82 -6.19 -7.81 -21.53
C ALA A 82 -6.31 -6.43 -20.91
N LEU A 83 -5.20 -5.69 -20.78
CA LEU A 83 -5.23 -4.28 -20.44
C LEU A 83 -5.95 -3.47 -21.54
N ASP A 84 -5.63 -3.72 -22.82
CA ASP A 84 -6.28 -3.02 -23.93
C ASP A 84 -7.81 -3.29 -23.96
N ARG A 85 -8.24 -4.55 -23.77
CA ARG A 85 -9.67 -4.90 -23.65
C ARG A 85 -10.36 -4.26 -22.44
N PHE A 86 -9.67 -4.18 -21.31
CA PHE A 86 -10.19 -3.50 -20.12
C PHE A 86 -10.36 -1.99 -20.39
N MET A 87 -9.38 -1.37 -21.06
CA MET A 87 -9.45 0.04 -21.46
C MET A 87 -10.60 0.29 -22.46
N GLU A 88 -10.83 -0.60 -23.42
CA GLU A 88 -11.97 -0.53 -24.35
C GLU A 88 -13.33 -0.61 -23.62
N GLN A 89 -13.46 -1.51 -22.64
CA GLN A 89 -14.67 -1.60 -21.80
C GLN A 89 -14.92 -0.30 -21.02
N MET A 90 -13.88 0.28 -20.42
CA MET A 90 -13.98 1.56 -19.72
C MET A 90 -14.39 2.72 -20.64
N CYS A 91 -13.85 2.78 -21.86
CA CYS A 91 -14.24 3.81 -22.84
C CYS A 91 -15.71 3.68 -23.27
N SER A 92 -16.24 2.46 -23.41
CA SER A 92 -17.67 2.26 -23.74
C SER A 92 -18.63 2.76 -22.64
N TRP A 93 -18.19 2.72 -21.37
CA TRP A 93 -18.92 3.29 -20.24
C TRP A 93 -18.87 4.83 -20.21
N SER A 94 -17.90 5.43 -20.91
CA SER A 94 -17.71 6.88 -20.99
C SER A 94 -18.62 7.54 -22.05
N THR A 95 -19.16 6.77 -22.99
CA THR A 95 -20.12 7.21 -24.02
C THR A 95 -21.58 7.12 -23.59
N CYS A 96 -21.87 6.66 -22.37
CA CYS A 96 -23.18 6.86 -21.72
C CYS A 96 -23.19 8.20 -20.97
N VAL A 97 -23.13 9.30 -21.73
CA VAL A 97 -23.63 10.62 -21.33
C VAL A 97 -24.53 11.11 -22.45
#